data_AF-A0A518JX83-F1
#
_entry.id   AF-A0A518JX83-F1
#
_cell.length_a   1.000
_cell.length_b   1.000
_cell.length_c   1.000
_cell.angle_alpha   90.00
_cell.angle_beta   90.00
_cell.angle_gamma   90.00
#
_symmetry.space_group_name_H-M   'P 1'
#
loop_
_entity.id
_entity.type
_entity.pdbx_description
1 polymer ?
#
loop_
_entity_poly.entity_id
_entity_poly.type
_entity_poly.pdbx_seq_one_letter_code
_entity_poly.pdbx_strand_id
1 'polypeptide(L)'
;MFHRFLIGCAIALFSSSISIAQDLQPIAEPESRLRAPDAKPQVQPLPVVVELLDDVRDLNGSLLDTNDLEVKTAFGIAKMPLTEVLGIRMARDETELTTIVLHNGDIITGKVDIQNLLVQTSWGKSEVNGNNLGSIFFDEGLSWKGLKLLAGEKWTLEKAEELAPSPTAQASAAAPKTNAPRAAQSVLVSP
;
A
#
# COMPACT_ATOMS: atom_id res chain seq x y z
N MET A 1 -48.56 39.13 -13.16
CA MET A 1 -47.37 39.67 -12.48
C MET A 1 -46.18 39.34 -13.35
N PHE A 2 -45.81 40.25 -14.25
CA PHE A 2 -44.72 40.10 -15.20
C PHE A 2 -43.44 40.63 -14.56
N HIS A 3 -42.31 39.94 -14.73
CA HIS A 3 -41.04 40.55 -15.15
C HIS A 3 -40.08 39.46 -15.65
N ARG A 4 -39.80 39.51 -16.95
CA ARG A 4 -38.73 38.79 -17.66
C ARG A 4 -37.50 39.71 -17.59
N PHE A 5 -36.31 39.17 -17.33
CA PHE A 5 -35.05 39.87 -17.61
C PHE A 5 -34.27 39.09 -18.66
N LEU A 6 -33.95 39.79 -19.74
CA LEU A 6 -33.31 39.33 -20.96
C LEU A 6 -32.32 40.45 -21.33
N ILE A 7 -31.02 40.21 -21.19
CA ILE A 7 -29.91 41.07 -21.65
C ILE A 7 -28.77 40.08 -21.96
N GLY A 8 -28.17 39.95 -23.15
CA GLY A 8 -28.20 40.78 -24.35
C GLY A 8 -26.84 41.45 -24.58
N CYS A 9 -25.92 40.80 -25.31
CA CYS A 9 -24.86 41.37 -26.18
C CYS A 9 -23.69 40.39 -26.34
N ALA A 10 -22.85 40.41 -27.37
CA ALA A 10 -22.95 40.69 -28.80
C ALA A 10 -21.50 40.55 -29.34
N ILE A 11 -21.33 39.74 -30.39
CA ILE A 11 -20.47 39.97 -31.57
C ILE A 11 -18.96 40.25 -31.36
N ALA A 12 -18.12 39.37 -31.93
CA ALA A 12 -17.08 39.80 -32.87
C ALA A 12 -16.67 38.64 -33.80
N LEU A 13 -17.03 38.80 -35.07
CA LEU A 13 -16.49 38.07 -36.22
C LEU A 13 -15.14 38.70 -36.58
N PHE A 14 -14.10 37.89 -36.77
CA PHE A 14 -13.01 38.25 -37.67
C PHE A 14 -12.64 37.08 -38.56
N SER A 15 -13.02 37.25 -39.82
CA SER A 15 -12.55 36.52 -40.98
C SER A 15 -11.23 37.16 -41.43
N SER A 16 -10.20 36.36 -41.74
CA SER A 16 -9.10 36.74 -42.62
C SER A 16 -8.40 35.48 -43.12
N SER A 17 -8.61 35.18 -44.40
CA SER A 17 -7.80 34.24 -45.16
C SER A 17 -6.56 34.97 -45.68
N ILE A 18 -5.37 34.40 -45.47
CA ILE A 18 -4.16 34.74 -46.23
C ILE A 18 -3.55 33.44 -46.74
N SER A 19 -3.54 33.31 -48.08
CA SER A 19 -2.71 32.37 -48.82
C SER A 19 -1.29 32.91 -48.91
N ILE A 20 -0.31 32.12 -48.49
CA ILE A 20 1.08 32.26 -48.94
C ILE A 20 1.43 30.95 -49.63
N ALA A 21 1.50 31.02 -50.96
CA ALA A 21 2.27 30.09 -51.77
C ALA A 21 3.73 30.55 -51.72
N GLN A 22 4.65 29.70 -51.27
CA GLN A 22 5.96 29.58 -51.90
C GLN A 22 6.78 28.40 -51.34
N ASP A 23 7.42 27.78 -52.31
CA ASP A 23 8.61 26.92 -52.27
C ASP A 23 8.46 25.42 -52.03
N LEU A 24 8.57 24.72 -53.17
CA LEU A 24 8.85 23.31 -53.32
C LEU A 24 10.25 23.01 -52.76
N GLN A 25 10.30 22.54 -51.51
CA GLN A 25 11.45 21.74 -51.07
C GLN A 25 11.23 20.29 -51.51
N PRO A 26 12.26 19.58 -51.99
CA PRO A 26 12.14 18.18 -52.36
C PRO A 26 11.65 17.40 -51.13
N ILE A 27 10.53 16.69 -51.31
CA ILE A 27 10.00 15.75 -50.32
C ILE A 27 11.07 14.69 -50.10
N ALA A 28 11.86 14.86 -49.04
CA ALA A 28 12.55 13.74 -48.43
C ALA A 28 11.44 12.84 -47.87
N GLU A 29 11.24 11.72 -48.56
CA GLU A 29 10.43 10.61 -48.14
C GLU A 29 10.74 10.30 -46.67
N PRO A 30 9.78 10.38 -45.74
CA PRO A 30 10.04 9.99 -44.38
C PRO A 30 10.31 8.49 -44.43
N GLU A 31 11.59 8.12 -44.34
CA GLU A 31 12.01 6.76 -44.05
C GLU A 31 11.09 6.26 -42.94
N SER A 32 10.30 5.25 -43.28
CA SER A 32 9.49 4.49 -42.36
C SER A 32 10.44 3.92 -41.31
N ARG A 33 10.70 4.71 -40.26
CA ARG A 33 11.24 4.19 -39.01
C ARG A 33 10.18 3.22 -38.52
N LEU A 34 10.42 1.95 -38.81
CA LEU A 34 9.88 0.82 -38.07
C LEU A 34 9.84 1.26 -36.60
N ARG A 35 8.63 1.57 -36.11
CA ARG A 35 8.43 1.79 -34.68
C ARG A 35 8.91 0.51 -34.02
N ALA A 36 9.94 0.63 -33.20
CA ALA A 36 10.36 -0.46 -32.33
C ALA A 36 9.11 -0.97 -31.59
N PRO A 37 8.97 -2.29 -31.42
CA PRO A 37 7.79 -2.86 -30.79
C PRO A 37 7.62 -2.25 -29.39
N ASP A 38 6.38 -1.87 -29.09
CA ASP A 38 5.92 -1.33 -27.81
C ASP A 38 6.71 -1.93 -26.64
N ALA A 39 7.50 -1.09 -25.98
CA ALA A 39 8.07 -1.42 -24.69
C ALA A 39 6.89 -1.61 -23.72
N LYS A 40 6.59 -2.88 -23.39
CA LYS A 40 5.60 -3.21 -22.37
C LYS A 40 5.92 -2.38 -21.12
N PRO A 41 4.93 -1.69 -20.52
CA PRO A 41 5.16 -0.96 -19.27
C PRO A 41 5.77 -1.92 -18.26
N GLN A 42 7.00 -1.66 -17.82
CA GLN A 42 7.60 -2.39 -16.71
C GLN A 42 6.81 -1.98 -15.46
N VAL A 43 5.88 -2.84 -15.05
CA VAL A 43 5.23 -2.76 -13.74
C VAL A 43 6.33 -3.01 -12.72
N GLN A 44 6.76 -1.95 -12.03
CA GLN A 44 7.70 -2.09 -10.93
C GLN A 44 7.01 -2.87 -9.81
N PRO A 45 7.64 -3.91 -9.23
CA PRO A 45 7.06 -4.64 -8.11
C PRO A 45 6.81 -3.67 -6.95
N LEU A 46 5.54 -3.53 -6.54
CA LEU A 46 5.15 -2.70 -5.40
C LEU A 46 5.11 -3.58 -4.15
N PRO A 47 5.97 -3.36 -3.14
CA PRO A 47 5.95 -4.16 -1.91
C PRO A 47 4.63 -4.00 -1.18
N VAL A 48 4.12 -5.12 -0.64
CA VAL A 48 2.86 -5.16 0.10
C VAL A 48 2.94 -6.10 1.29
N VAL A 49 2.25 -5.71 2.36
CA VAL A 49 1.91 -6.55 3.51
C VAL A 49 0.40 -6.70 3.54
N VAL A 50 -0.11 -7.92 3.48
CA VAL A 50 -1.54 -8.21 3.45
C VAL A 50 -1.94 -8.91 4.73
N GLU A 51 -2.86 -8.31 5.48
CA GLU A 51 -3.52 -8.94 6.63
C GLU A 51 -4.82 -9.61 6.17
N LEU A 52 -5.06 -10.82 6.65
CA LEU A 52 -6.29 -11.56 6.39
C LEU A 52 -7.30 -11.39 7.54
N LEU A 53 -8.60 -11.52 7.26
CA LEU A 53 -9.66 -11.31 8.27
C LEU A 53 -9.61 -12.32 9.43
N ASP A 54 -9.22 -13.56 9.16
CA ASP A 54 -9.41 -14.69 10.09
C ASP A 54 -8.13 -15.15 10.81
N ASP A 55 -6.96 -14.51 10.58
CA ASP A 55 -5.68 -15.10 11.00
C ASP A 55 -4.62 -14.07 11.43
N VAL A 56 -3.67 -14.52 12.27
CA VAL A 56 -2.44 -13.78 12.69
C VAL A 56 -1.37 -13.84 11.59
N ARG A 57 -1.77 -13.98 10.32
CA ARG A 57 -0.86 -14.25 9.21
C ARG A 57 -0.79 -13.07 8.27
N ASP A 58 0.37 -12.45 8.25
CA ASP A 58 0.70 -11.41 7.29
C ASP A 58 1.35 -12.03 6.06
N LEU A 59 0.78 -11.77 4.89
CA LEU A 59 1.36 -12.15 3.62
C LEU A 59 2.22 -11.01 3.09
N ASN A 60 3.53 -11.24 3.06
CA ASN A 60 4.53 -10.28 2.59
C ASN A 60 4.97 -10.62 1.17
N GLY A 61 5.01 -9.62 0.28
CA GLY A 61 5.45 -9.83 -1.10
C GLY A 61 5.38 -8.57 -1.95
N SER A 62 5.22 -8.75 -3.26
CA SER A 62 5.04 -7.64 -4.20
C SER A 62 3.81 -7.84 -5.07
N LEU A 63 3.05 -6.79 -5.29
CA LEU A 63 1.83 -6.82 -6.10
C LEU A 63 2.16 -7.04 -7.59
N LEU A 64 1.36 -7.86 -8.27
CA LEU A 64 1.58 -8.23 -9.69
C LEU A 64 0.54 -7.66 -10.67
N ASP A 65 -0.70 -7.43 -10.24
CA ASP A 65 -1.83 -7.30 -11.18
C ASP A 65 -2.19 -5.89 -11.59
N THR A 66 -2.07 -4.94 -10.67
CA THR A 66 -2.75 -3.65 -10.81
C THR A 66 -1.90 -2.53 -10.22
N ASN A 67 -1.87 -1.41 -10.93
CA ASN A 67 -1.22 -0.18 -10.48
C ASN A 67 -2.20 0.84 -9.89
N ASP A 68 -3.51 0.70 -10.18
CA ASP A 68 -4.53 1.68 -9.82
C ASP A 68 -5.63 1.04 -8.96
N LEU A 69 -6.03 1.71 -7.89
CA LEU A 69 -7.19 1.36 -7.09
C LEU A 69 -8.41 2.13 -7.55
N GLU A 70 -9.52 1.43 -7.82
CA GLU A 70 -10.82 2.04 -8.06
C GLU A 70 -11.68 2.00 -6.80
N VAL A 71 -12.16 3.18 -6.39
CA VAL A 71 -12.93 3.38 -5.16
C VAL A 71 -14.24 4.07 -5.50
N LYS A 72 -15.35 3.44 -5.16
CA LYS A 72 -16.68 4.06 -5.27
C LYS A 72 -16.98 4.84 -4.00
N THR A 73 -16.86 6.15 -4.08
CA THR A 73 -17.15 7.10 -2.99
C THR A 73 -18.57 7.67 -3.12
N ALA A 74 -19.01 8.46 -2.14
CA ALA A 74 -20.27 9.21 -2.23
C ALA A 74 -20.27 10.27 -3.36
N PHE A 75 -19.09 10.70 -3.80
CA PHE A 75 -18.93 11.73 -4.84
C PHE A 75 -18.72 11.15 -6.24
N GLY A 76 -18.65 9.82 -6.38
CA GLY A 76 -18.39 9.12 -7.63
C GLY A 76 -17.24 8.11 -7.52
N ILE A 77 -16.76 7.67 -8.68
CA ILE A 77 -15.64 6.73 -8.78
C ILE A 77 -14.34 7.54 -8.77
N ALA A 78 -13.46 7.24 -7.81
CA ALA A 78 -12.11 7.74 -7.76
C ALA A 78 -11.15 6.63 -8.20
N LYS A 79 -10.20 6.97 -9.07
CA LYS A 79 -9.12 6.08 -9.49
C LYS A 79 -7.81 6.68 -9.02
N MET A 80 -7.03 5.92 -8.25
CA MET A 80 -5.79 6.41 -7.64
C MET A 80 -4.66 5.41 -7.83
N PRO A 81 -3.43 5.86 -8.13
CA PRO A 81 -2.27 4.98 -8.18
C PRO A 81 -2.02 4.36 -6.81
N LEU A 82 -1.75 3.05 -6.76
CA LEU A 82 -1.39 2.34 -5.53
C LEU A 82 -0.07 2.84 -4.93
N THR A 83 0.79 3.47 -5.74
CA THR A 83 2.00 4.15 -5.26
C THR A 83 1.71 5.38 -4.40
N GLU A 84 0.49 5.92 -4.42
CA GLU A 84 0.06 7.03 -3.56
C GLU A 84 -0.66 6.52 -2.30
N VAL A 85 -0.98 5.23 -2.24
CA VAL A 85 -1.72 4.61 -1.14
C VAL A 85 -0.73 4.09 -0.09
N LEU A 86 -0.92 4.49 1.16
CA LEU A 86 -0.14 4.00 2.29
C LEU A 86 -0.74 2.71 2.88
N GLY A 87 -2.07 2.66 2.97
CA GLY A 87 -2.76 1.45 3.38
C GLY A 87 -4.27 1.48 3.15
N ILE A 88 -4.85 0.28 3.05
CA ILE A 88 -6.25 0.01 2.78
C ILE A 88 -6.78 -0.88 3.92
N ARG A 89 -7.82 -0.43 4.63
CA ARG A 89 -8.59 -1.22 5.59
C ARG A 89 -9.88 -1.64 4.91
N MET A 90 -10.07 -2.93 4.70
CA MET A 90 -11.30 -3.44 4.09
C MET A 90 -12.48 -3.27 5.04
N ALA A 91 -13.67 -3.09 4.47
CA ALA A 91 -14.91 -3.14 5.23
C ALA A 91 -15.11 -4.56 5.77
N ARG A 92 -15.43 -4.69 7.06
CA ARG A 92 -15.66 -6.02 7.70
C ARG A 92 -17.08 -6.54 7.52
N ASP A 93 -18.02 -5.64 7.25
CA ASP A 93 -19.42 -5.95 7.00
C ASP A 93 -19.98 -5.02 5.92
N GLU A 94 -21.24 -5.24 5.51
CA GLU A 94 -21.88 -4.45 4.45
C GLU A 94 -22.21 -3.00 4.85
N THR A 95 -22.15 -2.69 6.16
CA THR A 95 -22.45 -1.38 6.73
C THR A 95 -21.21 -0.51 6.89
N GLU A 96 -20.04 -1.13 7.02
CA GLU A 96 -18.74 -0.47 7.01
C GLU A 96 -18.30 -0.07 5.60
N LEU A 97 -17.44 0.95 5.52
CA LEU A 97 -16.78 1.37 4.30
C LEU A 97 -15.28 1.06 4.37
N THR A 98 -14.69 0.71 3.24
CA THR A 98 -13.24 0.60 3.10
C THR A 98 -12.63 1.97 3.36
N THR A 99 -11.61 1.99 4.21
CA THR A 99 -10.84 3.20 4.52
C THR A 99 -9.48 3.10 3.85
N ILE A 100 -9.09 4.16 3.15
CA ILE A 100 -7.84 4.25 2.41
C ILE A 100 -7.09 5.46 2.95
N VAL A 101 -5.84 5.26 3.34
CA VAL A 101 -4.95 6.34 3.77
C VAL A 101 -3.89 6.51 2.70
N LEU A 102 -3.70 7.74 2.24
CA LEU A 102 -2.71 8.09 1.24
C LEU A 102 -1.39 8.55 1.88
N HIS A 103 -0.30 8.55 1.12
CA HIS A 103 1.01 9.02 1.57
C HIS A 103 1.03 10.49 2.00
N ASN A 104 0.12 11.32 1.47
CA ASN A 104 -0.01 12.72 1.88
C ASN A 104 -0.81 12.90 3.19
N GLY A 105 -1.32 11.82 3.79
CA GLY A 105 -2.13 11.83 5.00
C GLY A 105 -3.64 12.01 4.77
N ASP A 106 -4.08 12.17 3.51
CA ASP A 106 -5.50 12.22 3.20
C ASP A 106 -6.15 10.85 3.41
N ILE A 107 -7.43 10.87 3.77
CA ILE A 107 -8.22 9.68 4.04
C ILE A 107 -9.42 9.66 3.10
N ILE A 108 -9.57 8.56 2.37
CA ILE A 108 -10.68 8.33 1.46
C ILE A 108 -11.48 7.14 1.98
N THR A 109 -12.80 7.29 2.00
CA THR A 109 -13.73 6.21 2.39
C THR A 109 -14.65 5.87 1.24
N GLY A 110 -14.85 4.58 0.99
CA GLY A 110 -15.74 4.14 -0.08
C GLY A 110 -15.86 2.62 -0.16
N LYS A 111 -16.45 2.15 -1.25
CA LYS A 111 -16.49 0.73 -1.59
C LYS A 111 -15.39 0.42 -2.59
N VAL A 112 -14.64 -0.63 -2.33
CA VAL A 112 -13.57 -1.14 -3.20
C VAL A 112 -13.97 -2.54 -3.63
N ASP A 113 -13.85 -2.84 -4.92
CA ASP A 113 -14.09 -4.16 -5.50
C ASP A 113 -12.75 -4.80 -5.87
N ILE A 114 -12.11 -5.45 -4.90
CA ILE A 114 -10.95 -6.30 -5.13
C ILE A 114 -11.46 -7.73 -5.09
N GLN A 115 -11.49 -8.41 -6.24
CA GLN A 115 -11.94 -9.81 -6.30
C GLN A 115 -10.83 -10.76 -5.90
N ASN A 116 -9.64 -10.54 -6.47
CA ASN A 116 -8.43 -11.30 -6.20
C ASN A 116 -7.22 -10.35 -6.19
N LEU A 117 -6.23 -10.69 -5.37
CA LEU A 117 -4.97 -9.96 -5.27
C LEU A 117 -3.81 -10.92 -5.57
N LEU A 118 -3.13 -10.78 -6.71
CA LEU A 118 -1.92 -11.57 -6.97
C LEU A 118 -0.68 -10.92 -6.36
N VAL A 119 -0.04 -11.67 -5.47
CA VAL A 119 1.17 -11.28 -4.76
C VAL A 119 2.30 -12.26 -5.05
N GLN A 120 3.46 -11.72 -5.43
CA GLN A 120 4.71 -12.45 -5.51
C GLN A 120 5.36 -12.49 -4.12
N THR A 121 5.31 -13.65 -3.47
CA THR A 121 5.98 -13.90 -2.18
C THR A 121 7.35 -14.54 -2.41
N SER A 122 8.12 -14.72 -1.33
CA SER A 122 9.43 -15.39 -1.37
C SER A 122 9.35 -16.88 -1.75
N TRP A 123 8.20 -17.50 -1.55
CA TRP A 123 7.98 -18.93 -1.80
C TRP A 123 7.17 -19.19 -3.08
N GLY A 124 6.67 -18.14 -3.77
CA GLY A 124 6.01 -18.28 -5.06
C GLY A 124 5.00 -17.19 -5.36
N LYS A 125 4.19 -17.40 -6.40
CA LYS A 125 3.03 -16.57 -6.68
C LYS A 125 1.86 -17.05 -5.85
N SER A 126 1.13 -16.12 -5.25
CA SER A 126 -0.05 -16.40 -4.44
C SER A 126 -1.20 -15.50 -4.89
N GLU A 127 -2.41 -16.05 -4.85
CA GLU A 127 -3.65 -15.33 -5.10
C GLU A 127 -4.43 -15.27 -3.80
N VAL A 128 -4.76 -14.05 -3.36
CA VAL A 128 -5.55 -13.83 -2.17
C VAL A 128 -6.96 -13.43 -2.57
N ASN A 129 -7.96 -14.15 -2.06
CA ASN A 129 -9.36 -13.82 -2.30
C ASN A 129 -9.73 -12.52 -1.58
N GLY A 130 -10.39 -11.61 -2.30
CA GLY A 130 -10.82 -10.31 -1.81
C GLY A 130 -11.69 -10.35 -0.55
N ASN A 131 -12.53 -11.37 -0.41
CA ASN A 131 -13.40 -11.55 0.75
C ASN A 131 -12.63 -11.91 2.03
N ASN A 132 -11.39 -12.36 1.91
CA ASN A 132 -10.54 -12.71 3.04
C ASN A 132 -9.55 -11.59 3.41
N LEU A 133 -9.55 -10.48 2.66
CA LEU A 133 -8.66 -9.35 2.91
C LEU A 133 -9.17 -8.54 4.11
N GLY A 134 -8.32 -8.37 5.12
CA GLY A 134 -8.54 -7.43 6.21
C GLY A 134 -7.91 -6.09 5.93
N SER A 135 -6.61 -6.10 5.62
CA SER A 135 -5.82 -4.90 5.34
C SER A 135 -4.79 -5.14 4.25
N ILE A 136 -4.40 -4.07 3.56
CA ILE A 136 -3.23 -4.03 2.68
C ILE A 136 -2.39 -2.83 3.07
N PHE A 137 -1.12 -3.02 3.32
CA PHE A 137 -0.15 -1.96 3.57
C PHE A 137 0.89 -1.94 2.45
N PHE A 138 1.29 -0.74 2.05
CA PHE A 138 2.31 -0.52 1.02
C PHE A 138 3.65 -0.02 1.60
N ASP A 139 3.72 0.05 2.94
CA ASP A 139 4.94 0.31 3.70
C ASP A 139 4.99 -0.63 4.92
N GLU A 140 6.20 -0.91 5.39
CA GLU A 140 6.44 -1.87 6.45
C GLU A 140 6.18 -1.28 7.84
N GLY A 141 5.75 -2.14 8.77
CA GLY A 141 5.54 -1.76 10.15
C GLY A 141 4.41 -0.75 10.33
N LEU A 142 3.39 -0.78 9.48
CA LEU A 142 2.17 0.00 9.67
C LEU A 142 1.12 -0.83 10.43
N SER A 143 0.27 -0.14 11.18
CA SER A 143 -0.86 -0.75 11.88
C SER A 143 -2.04 0.20 11.92
N TRP A 144 -3.26 -0.36 11.91
CA TRP A 144 -4.48 0.43 12.05
C TRP A 144 -4.74 0.82 13.49
N LYS A 145 -5.09 2.10 13.69
CA LYS A 145 -5.58 2.62 14.96
C LYS A 145 -6.95 3.26 14.79
N GLY A 146 -7.90 2.75 15.57
CA GLY A 146 -9.23 3.30 15.71
C GLY A 146 -9.26 4.40 16.78
N LEU A 147 -9.68 5.60 16.39
CA LEU A 147 -9.95 6.71 17.31
C LEU A 147 -11.47 6.82 17.49
N LYS A 148 -11.94 6.54 18.69
CA LYS A 148 -13.36 6.67 19.02
C LYS A 148 -13.74 8.15 19.19
N LEU A 149 -14.61 8.63 18.30
CA LEU A 149 -15.17 9.98 18.29
C LEU A 149 -16.67 9.93 18.57
N LEU A 150 -17.26 11.10 18.85
CA LEU A 150 -18.72 11.22 19.03
C LEU A 150 -19.50 10.83 17.76
N ALA A 151 -18.88 11.01 16.59
CA ALA A 151 -19.46 10.69 15.28
C ALA A 151 -19.19 9.23 14.84
N GLY A 152 -18.56 8.41 15.67
CA GLY A 152 -18.17 7.04 15.32
C GLY A 152 -16.66 6.81 15.46
N GLU A 153 -16.15 5.76 14.84
CA GLU A 153 -14.72 5.42 14.85
C GLU A 153 -14.02 6.00 13.62
N LYS A 154 -12.90 6.69 13.83
CA LYS A 154 -12.02 7.16 12.76
C LYS A 154 -10.77 6.27 12.73
N TRP A 155 -10.53 5.62 11.59
CA TRP A 155 -9.34 4.82 11.37
C TRP A 155 -8.18 5.69 10.87
N THR A 156 -6.99 5.42 11.40
CA THR A 156 -5.73 6.06 11.02
C THR A 156 -4.62 5.00 10.98
N LEU A 157 -3.52 5.30 10.30
CA LEU A 157 -2.33 4.45 10.29
C LEU A 157 -1.28 5.03 11.25
N GLU A 158 -0.66 4.15 12.03
CA GLU A 158 0.51 4.48 12.83
C GLU A 158 1.63 3.49 12.49
N LYS A 159 2.88 3.98 12.53
CA LYS A 159 4.03 3.09 12.48
C LYS A 159 4.05 2.31 13.79
N ALA A 160 3.90 1.00 13.69
CA ALA A 160 4.06 0.08 14.80
C ALA A 160 5.42 0.36 15.43
N GLU A 161 5.38 0.79 16.69
CA GLU A 161 6.59 0.95 17.49
C GLU A 161 7.16 -0.46 17.64
N GLU A 162 8.27 -0.73 16.95
CA GLU A 162 9.03 -1.97 17.08
C GLU A 162 9.30 -2.12 18.58
N LEU A 163 8.61 -3.10 19.21
CA LEU A 163 8.81 -3.43 20.61
C LEU A 163 10.30 -3.68 20.78
N ALA A 164 11.01 -2.69 21.33
CA ALA A 164 12.43 -2.80 21.60
C ALA A 164 12.66 -4.14 22.33
N PRO A 165 13.69 -4.93 21.97
CA PRO A 165 13.99 -6.15 22.68
C PRO A 165 14.14 -5.79 24.16
N SER A 166 13.29 -6.36 25.01
CA SER A 166 13.37 -6.16 26.46
C SER A 166 14.80 -6.45 26.93
N PRO A 167 15.44 -5.57 27.71
CA PRO A 167 16.77 -5.84 28.24
C PRO A 167 16.66 -6.84 29.38
N THR A 168 16.48 -8.13 29.05
CA THR A 168 16.59 -9.21 30.03
C THR A 168 17.49 -10.31 29.47
N ALA A 169 18.75 -9.94 29.25
CA ALA A 169 19.84 -10.89 29.25
C ALA A 169 21.04 -10.25 29.96
N GLN A 170 21.14 -10.44 31.28
CA GLN A 170 22.41 -10.65 32.00
C GLN A 170 22.17 -10.78 33.51
N ALA A 171 22.20 -12.02 34.02
CA ALA A 171 23.02 -12.44 35.16
C ALA A 171 22.49 -13.74 35.80
N SER A 172 22.91 -14.89 35.28
CA SER A 172 23.23 -16.06 36.11
C SER A 172 24.02 -17.06 35.28
N ALA A 173 25.29 -16.72 35.03
CA ALA A 173 26.31 -17.72 34.78
C ALA A 173 26.67 -18.34 36.14
N ALA A 174 25.99 -19.42 36.53
CA ALA A 174 26.40 -20.24 37.67
C ALA A 174 27.56 -21.15 37.23
N ALA A 175 28.68 -21.02 37.94
CA ALA A 175 29.93 -21.74 37.72
C ALA A 175 29.80 -23.27 37.88
N PRO A 176 30.65 -24.07 37.20
CA PRO A 176 30.66 -25.52 37.31
C PRO A 176 31.29 -25.97 38.63
N LYS A 177 30.57 -26.79 39.42
CA LYS A 177 31.14 -27.47 40.60
C LYS A 177 31.89 -28.72 40.14
N THR A 178 33.20 -28.63 40.14
CA THR A 178 34.15 -29.75 40.10
C THR A 178 34.11 -30.50 41.43
N ASN A 179 33.61 -31.75 41.45
CA ASN A 179 33.79 -32.67 42.57
C ASN A 179 34.83 -33.73 42.17
N ALA A 180 36.07 -33.55 42.64
CA ALA A 180 37.11 -34.56 42.61
C ALA A 180 37.03 -35.47 43.87
N PRO A 181 37.50 -36.73 43.79
CA PRO A 181 37.43 -37.68 44.90
C PRO A 181 38.51 -37.43 45.96
N ARG A 182 38.12 -37.44 47.24
CA ARG A 182 39.01 -37.29 48.40
C ARG A 182 39.73 -38.59 48.70
N ALA A 183 41.05 -38.60 48.51
CA ALA A 183 41.94 -39.66 48.96
C ALA A 183 42.08 -39.71 50.49
N ALA A 184 42.29 -40.91 50.99
CA ALA A 184 42.53 -41.26 52.39
C ALA A 184 43.81 -40.63 52.96
N GLN A 185 43.82 -40.35 54.27
CA GLN A 185 45.03 -40.40 55.09
C GLN A 185 44.69 -40.70 56.55
N SER A 186 45.33 -41.77 57.02
CA SER A 186 45.34 -42.36 58.36
C SER A 186 46.16 -41.53 59.37
N VAL A 187 46.08 -41.89 60.66
CA VAL A 187 47.12 -41.86 61.75
C VAL A 187 46.37 -41.71 63.09
N LEU A 188 46.11 -42.79 63.85
CA LEU A 188 46.96 -43.43 64.88
C LEU A 188 47.29 -42.51 66.07
N VAL A 189 46.93 -42.91 67.30
CA VAL A 189 47.83 -43.15 68.45
C VAL A 189 46.98 -43.34 69.74
N SER A 190 47.23 -44.47 70.42
CA SER A 190 46.75 -44.90 71.76
C SER A 190 47.46 -44.11 72.89
N PRO A 191 47.34 -44.37 74.22
CA PRO A 191 47.15 -45.64 74.95
C PRO A 191 45.76 -45.83 75.56
#